data_AF-A0A832K867-F1
#
_entry.id   AF-A0A832K867-F1
#
_cell.length_a   1.000
_cell.length_b   1.000
_cell.length_c   1.000
_cell.angle_alpha   90.00
_cell.angle_beta   90.00
_cell.angle_gamma   90.00
#
_symmetry.space_group_name_H-M   'P 1'
#
loop_
_entity.id
_entity.type
_entity.pdbx_description
1 polymer ?
#
loop_
_entity_poly.entity_id
_entity_poly.type
_entity_poly.pdbx_seq_one_letter_code
_entity_poly.pdbx_strand_id
1 'polypeptide(L)' 'MKKRLKTPKDYMLVGLTGFAICACLAYVAENLVIAPNRSTLIYWQSQIFLVILILFVVSTIFLAGGLWGAMSKHLLKRN' A
#
# COMPACT_ATOMS: atom_id res chain seq x y z
N MET A 1 21.78 4.18 16.27
CA MET A 1 21.86 3.50 14.95
C MET A 1 20.48 3.49 14.29
N LYS A 2 20.27 4.28 13.22
CA LYS A 2 19.01 4.28 12.45
C LYS A 2 18.86 2.94 11.71
N LYS A 3 17.93 2.08 12.14
CA LYS A 3 17.55 0.84 11.43
C LYS A 3 16.82 1.21 10.13
N ARG A 4 17.57 1.58 9.08
CA ARG A 4 17.02 1.65 7.71
C ARG A 4 16.72 0.22 7.27
N LEU A 5 15.59 0.01 6.57
CA LEU A 5 15.27 -1.24 5.88
C LEU A 5 16.51 -1.66 5.06
N LYS A 6 17.15 -2.77 5.44
CA LYS A 6 18.52 -3.10 5.00
C LYS A 6 18.55 -3.71 3.60
N THR A 7 17.42 -4.19 3.11
CA THR A 7 17.37 -5.01 1.90
C THR A 7 16.26 -4.55 0.96
N PRO A 8 16.47 -4.49 -0.36
CA PRO A 8 15.42 -4.17 -1.34
C PRO A 8 14.19 -5.07 -1.21
N LYS A 9 14.41 -6.32 -0.76
CA LYS A 9 13.36 -7.29 -0.43
C LYS A 9 12.43 -6.80 0.68
N ASP A 10 12.94 -6.08 1.68
CA ASP A 10 12.12 -5.58 2.79
C ASP A 10 11.17 -4.48 2.29
N TYR A 11 11.63 -3.61 1.39
CA TYR A 11 10.80 -2.61 0.73
C TYR A 11 9.70 -3.26 -0.13
N MET A 12 10.04 -4.32 -0.87
CA MET A 12 9.06 -5.07 -1.64
C MET A 12 8.03 -5.74 -0.74
N LEU A 13 8.47 -6.37 0.36
CA LEU A 13 7.58 -7.06 1.30
C LEU A 13 6.62 -6.07 1.97
N VAL A 14 7.12 -4.91 2.43
CA VAL A 14 6.30 -3.83 3.00
C VAL A 14 5.26 -3.34 2.00
N GLY A 15 5.67 -3.09 0.75
CA GLY A 15 4.74 -2.70 -0.30
C GLY A 15 3.67 -3.77 -0.52
N LEU A 16 4.04 -5.04 -0.67
CA LEU A 16 3.12 -6.16 -0.92
C LEU A 16 2.12 -6.37 0.24
N THR A 17 2.59 -6.30 1.49
CA THR A 17 1.70 -6.30 2.67
C THR A 17 0.77 -5.09 2.69
N GLY A 18 1.26 -3.92 2.29
CA GLY A 18 0.44 -2.71 2.19
C GLY A 18 -0.67 -2.83 1.15
N PHE A 19 -0.39 -3.44 -0.01
CA PHE A 19 -1.40 -3.78 -1.02
C PHE A 19 -2.46 -4.75 -0.48
N ALA A 20 -2.03 -5.81 0.23
CA ALA A 20 -2.96 -6.77 0.82
C ALA A 20 -3.87 -6.13 1.88
N ILE A 21 -3.32 -5.24 2.71
CA ILE A 21 -4.09 -4.47 3.69
C ILE A 21 -5.08 -3.53 2.99
N CYS A 22 -4.67 -2.82 1.94
CA CYS A 22 -5.58 -1.98 1.15
C CYS A 22 -6.75 -2.78 0.56
N ALA A 23 -6.48 -3.96 -0.01
CA ALA A 23 -7.52 -4.82 -0.56
C ALA A 23 -8.50 -5.30 0.52
N CYS A 24 -7.97 -5.68 1.69
CA CYS A 24 -8.79 -6.10 2.83
C CYS A 24 -9.66 -4.95 3.36
N LEU A 25 -9.09 -3.74 3.49
CA LEU A 25 -9.82 -2.54 3.90
C LEU A 25 -10.89 -2.14 2.88
N ALA A 26 -10.62 -2.25 1.58
CA ALA A 26 -11.61 -2.01 0.54
C ALA A 26 -12.79 -2.99 0.63
N TYR A 27 -12.50 -4.28 0.81
CA TYR A 27 -13.52 -5.31 1.00
C TYR A 27 -14.36 -5.06 2.25
N VAL A 28 -13.72 -4.73 3.37
CA VAL A 28 -14.39 -4.36 4.62
C VAL A 28 -15.26 -3.12 4.42
N ALA A 29 -14.76 -2.09 3.72
CA ALA A 29 -15.51 -0.86 3.46
C ALA A 29 -16.78 -1.10 2.63
N GLU A 30 -16.73 -2.01 1.66
CA GLU A 30 -17.90 -2.36 0.86
C GLU A 30 -18.93 -3.18 1.64
N ASN A 31 -18.52 -4.02 2.60
CA ASN A 31 -19.40 -4.97 3.27
C ASN A 31 -19.89 -4.52 4.66
N LEU A 32 -19.17 -3.64 5.36
CA LEU A 32 -19.48 -3.22 6.74
C LEU A 32 -20.07 -1.82 6.85
N VAL A 33 -20.02 -1.01 5.80
CA VAL A 33 -20.63 0.33 5.83
C VAL A 33 -22.13 0.18 5.60
N ILE A 34 -22.87 -0.03 6.69
CA ILE A 34 -24.33 0.02 6.72
C ILE A 34 -24.71 1.39 7.30
N ALA A 35 -25.17 2.31 6.46
CA ALA A 35 -25.60 3.63 6.90
C ALA A 35 -27.14 3.77 6.83
N PRO A 36 -27.75 4.49 7.78
CA PRO A 36 -29.20 4.70 7.80
C PRO A 36 -29.71 5.58 6.65
N ASN A 37 -28.83 6.29 5.94
CA ASN A 37 -29.19 7.13 4.81
C ASN A 37 -28.08 7.14 3.73
N ARG A 38 -28.47 7.27 2.46
CA ARG A 38 -27.57 7.17 1.29
C ARG A 38 -26.49 8.26 1.26
N SER A 39 -26.82 9.47 1.69
CA SER A 39 -25.87 10.60 1.75
C SER A 39 -24.75 10.34 2.76
N THR A 40 -25.10 9.77 3.92
CA THR A 40 -24.15 9.39 4.96
C THR A 40 -23.29 8.21 4.50
N LEU A 41 -23.89 7.24 3.79
CA LEU A 41 -23.17 6.12 3.18
C LEU A 41 -22.05 6.61 2.24
N ILE A 42 -22.39 7.49 1.30
CA ILE A 42 -21.44 8.02 0.31
C ILE A 42 -20.32 8.82 0.99
N TYR A 43 -20.64 9.61 2.01
CA TYR A 43 -19.64 10.35 2.77
C TYR A 43 -18.60 9.42 3.43
N TRP A 44 -19.06 8.41 4.17
CA TRP A 44 -18.18 7.44 4.81
C TRP A 44 -17.38 6.62 3.80
N GLN A 45 -18.03 6.16 2.73
CA GLN A 45 -17.37 5.41 1.66
C GLN A 45 -16.29 6.26 0.96
N SER A 46 -16.54 7.56 0.75
CA SER A 46 -15.56 8.48 0.15
C SER A 46 -14.36 8.73 1.07
N GLN A 47 -14.57 8.86 2.38
CA GLN A 47 -13.46 9.00 3.33
C GLN A 47 -12.60 7.74 3.40
N ILE A 48 -13.23 6.57 3.47
CA ILE A 48 -12.49 5.29 3.52
C ILE A 48 -11.75 5.07 2.20
N PHE A 49 -12.37 5.38 1.06
CA PHE A 49 -11.73 5.31 -0.25
C PHE A 49 -10.50 6.21 -0.34
N LEU A 50 -10.58 7.44 0.18
CA LEU A 50 -9.45 8.36 0.22
C LEU A 50 -8.27 7.81 1.05
N VAL A 51 -8.56 7.19 2.19
CA VAL A 51 -7.53 6.54 3.04
C VAL A 51 -6.90 5.35 2.31
N ILE A 52 -7.70 4.51 1.66
CA ILE A 52 -7.23 3.37 0.87
C ILE A 52 -6.33 3.85 -0.27
N LEU A 53 -6.72 4.93 -0.96
CA LEU A 53 -5.95 5.54 -2.05
C LEU A 53 -4.58 6.02 -1.56
N ILE A 54 -4.51 6.71 -0.42
CA ILE A 54 -3.24 7.17 0.16
C ILE A 54 -2.35 5.99 0.51
N LEU A 55 -2.89 4.98 1.19
CA LEU A 55 -2.14 3.77 1.55
C LEU A 55 -1.66 2.99 0.31
N PHE A 56 -2.45 2.97 -0.75
CA PHE A 56 -2.09 2.36 -2.03
C PHE A 56 -0.91 3.09 -2.69
N VAL A 57 -0.96 4.42 -2.75
CA VAL A 57 0.15 5.23 -3.30
C VAL A 57 1.44 5.01 -2.52
N VAL A 58 1.36 5.04 -1.18
CA VAL A 58 2.52 4.78 -0.31
C VAL A 58 3.07 3.37 -0.58
N SER A 59 2.21 2.34 -0.62
CA SER A 59 2.63 0.96 -0.90
C SER A 59 3.28 0.81 -2.27
N THR A 60 2.78 1.53 -3.28
CA THR A 60 3.34 1.55 -4.64
C THR A 60 4.75 2.17 -4.65
N ILE A 61 4.96 3.27 -3.91
CA ILE A 61 6.28 3.91 -3.76
C ILE A 61 7.28 2.94 -3.11
N PHE A 62 6.85 2.19 -2.08
CA PHE A 62 7.70 1.17 -1.44
C PHE A 62 8.06 0.03 -2.39
N LEU A 63 7.10 -0.47 -3.18
CA LEU A 63 7.36 -1.48 -4.22
C LEU A 63 8.32 -0.98 -5.30
N ALA A 64 8.07 0.22 -5.83
CA ALA A 64 8.92 0.84 -6.86
C ALA A 64 10.34 1.07 -6.34
N GLY A 65 10.49 1.56 -5.10
CA GLY A 65 11.78 1.70 -4.44
C GLY A 65 12.49 0.36 -4.20
N GLY A 66 11.76 -0.69 -3.84
CA GLY A 66 12.27 -2.05 -3.69
C GLY A 66 12.74 -2.66 -5.02
N LEU A 67 11.95 -2.51 -6.08
CA LEU A 67 12.28 -2.93 -7.45
C LEU A 67 13.53 -2.21 -7.97
N TRP A 68 13.60 -0.89 -7.80
CA TRP A 68 14.76 -0.09 -8.18
C TRP A 68 16.03 -0.54 -7.44
N GLY A 69 15.93 -0.76 -6.13
CA GLY A 69 17.03 -1.28 -5.32
C GLY A 69 17.47 -2.70 -5.71
N ALA A 70 16.54 -3.56 -6.13
CA ALA A 70 16.84 -4.92 -6.61
C ALA A 70 17.53 -4.89 -7.99
N MET A 71 17.01 -4.06 -8.90
CA MET A 71 17.55 -3.88 -10.25
C MET A 71 18.97 -3.28 -10.22
N SER A 72 19.20 -2.26 -9.39
CA SER A 72 20.54 -1.65 -9.20
C SER A 72 21.57 -2.67 -8.70
N LYS A 73 21.21 -3.54 -7.75
CA LYS A 73 22.09 -4.63 -7.30
C LYS A 73 22.37 -5.65 -8.39
N HIS A 74 21.38 -5.93 -9.25
CA HIS A 74 21.54 -6.89 -10.34
C HIS A 74 22.45 -6.35 -11.44
N LEU A 75 22.36 -5.05 -11.76
CA LEU A 75 23.24 -4.37 -12.71
C LEU A 75 24.69 -4.29 -12.20
N LEU A 76 24.90 -3.98 -10.91
CA LEU A 76 26.22 -3.96 -10.26
C LEU A 76 26.88 -5.34 -10.16
N LYS A 77 26.10 -6.43 -10.23
CA LYS A 77 26.63 -7.80 -10.22
C LYS A 77 26.96 -8.32 -11.62
N ARG A 78 26.50 -7.63 -12.67
CA ARG A 78 26.66 -8.04 -14.07
C ARG A 78 27.83 -7.33 -14.78
N ASN A 79 28.31 -6.21 -14.22
CA ASN A 79 29.62 -5.61 -14.53
C ASN A 79 30.67 -6.12 -13.55
#